data_AF-A0A7X8DTS1-F1
#
_entry.id   AF-A0A7X8DTS1-F1
#
_cell.length_a   1.000
_cell.length_b   1.000
_cell.length_c   1.000
_cell.angle_alpha   90.00
_cell.angle_beta   90.00
_cell.angle_gamma   90.00
#
_symmetry.space_group_name_H-M   'P 1'
#
loop_
_entity.id
_entity.type
_entity.pdbx_description
1 polymer ?
#
loop_
_entity_poly.entity_id
_entity_poly.type
_entity_poly.pdbx_seq_one_letter_code
_entity_poly.pdbx_strand_id
1 'polypeptide(L)'
;MIVSCSILIYIKRNKLLKWPITSGIVVDIIRKRRHTRRRSYSVYTAVVEFTVNNQYVVGDDGIYDKKVHFPHKIGDKVNILYDPANYQKFYVVNKRSKSRVYSMELTVLALGFLIFVIGFINLLAIKL
;
A
#
# COMPACT_ATOMS: atom_id res chain seq x y z
N MET A 1 -7.28 -18.99 -14.27
CA MET A 1 -6.13 -18.26 -13.67
C MET A 1 -6.47 -16.84 -13.19
N ILE A 2 -7.42 -16.12 -13.80
CA ILE A 2 -7.80 -14.76 -13.36
C ILE A 2 -8.63 -14.78 -12.06
N VAL A 3 -9.54 -15.75 -11.92
CA VAL A 3 -10.43 -15.91 -10.76
C VAL A 3 -9.64 -16.14 -9.45
N SER A 4 -8.58 -16.94 -9.50
CA SER A 4 -7.72 -17.20 -8.34
C SER A 4 -6.94 -15.96 -7.88
N CYS A 5 -6.55 -15.08 -8.81
CA CYS A 5 -5.87 -13.83 -8.48
C CYS A 5 -6.82 -12.85 -7.76
N SER A 6 -8.06 -12.71 -8.26
CA SER A 6 -9.11 -11.88 -7.65
C SER A 6 -9.47 -12.33 -6.23
N ILE A 7 -9.54 -13.65 -5.99
CA ILE A 7 -9.84 -14.22 -4.66
C ILE A 7 -8.70 -13.92 -3.67
N LEU A 8 -7.44 -14.10 -4.07
CA LEU A 8 -6.29 -13.82 -3.21
C LEU A 8 -6.18 -12.33 -2.85
N ILE A 9 -6.48 -11.44 -3.80
CA ILE A 9 -6.55 -9.99 -3.56
C ILE A 9 -7.66 -9.68 -2.56
N TYR A 10 -8.85 -10.26 -2.73
CA TYR A 10 -9.98 -10.10 -1.82
C TYR A 10 -9.65 -10.56 -0.39
N ILE A 11 -9.04 -11.74 -0.24
CA ILE A 11 -8.63 -12.28 1.06
C ILE A 11 -7.61 -11.37 1.75
N LYS A 12 -6.58 -10.89 1.02
CA LYS A 12 -5.60 -9.94 1.57
C LYS A 12 -6.26 -8.63 2.02
N ARG A 13 -7.19 -8.10 1.22
CA ARG A 13 -7.92 -6.86 1.53
C ARG A 13 -8.76 -7.02 2.80
N ASN A 14 -9.49 -8.13 2.92
CA ASN A 14 -10.33 -8.39 4.08
C ASN A 14 -9.50 -8.62 5.36
N LYS A 15 -8.31 -9.20 5.23
CA LYS A 15 -7.37 -9.35 6.35
C LYS A 15 -6.88 -7.99 6.88
N LEU A 16 -6.50 -7.08 5.98
CA LEU A 16 -6.03 -5.73 6.35
C LEU A 16 -7.15 -4.85 6.92
N LEU A 17 -8.40 -5.00 6.45
CA LEU A 17 -9.55 -4.28 7.01
C LEU A 17 -9.91 -4.70 8.44
N LYS A 18 -9.52 -5.92 8.84
CA LYS A 18 -9.71 -6.44 10.20
C LYS A 18 -8.61 -6.05 11.17
N TRP A 19 -7.56 -5.38 10.69
CA TRP A 19 -6.48 -4.96 11.59
C TRP A 19 -6.95 -3.79 12.47
N PRO A 20 -6.73 -3.87 13.80
CA PRO A 20 -7.03 -2.79 14.72
C PRO A 20 -6.18 -1.56 14.40
N ILE A 21 -6.72 -0.40 14.78
CA ILE A 21 -6.07 0.90 14.62
C ILE A 21 -5.67 1.42 16.00
N THR A 22 -4.43 1.87 16.12
CA THR A 22 -3.95 2.62 17.28
C THR A 22 -3.35 3.96 16.86
N SER A 23 -3.02 4.80 17.83
CA SER A 23 -2.25 6.02 17.61
C SER A 23 -0.79 5.80 18.01
N GLY A 24 0.13 6.36 17.24
CA GLY A 24 1.55 6.45 17.58
C GLY A 24 2.12 7.83 17.28
N ILE A 25 3.40 8.00 17.58
CA ILE A 25 4.13 9.24 17.37
C ILE A 25 5.33 8.96 16.48
N VAL A 26 5.61 9.83 15.52
CA VAL A 26 6.81 9.75 14.69
C VAL A 26 8.01 10.18 15.52
N VAL A 27 8.95 9.27 15.78
CA VAL A 27 10.15 9.53 16.58
C VAL A 27 11.38 9.83 15.74
N ASP A 28 11.44 9.27 14.53
CA ASP A 28 12.57 9.48 13.62
C ASP A 28 12.12 9.32 12.16
N ILE A 29 12.95 9.77 11.23
CA ILE A 29 12.71 9.66 9.78
C ILE A 29 13.95 9.06 9.12
N ILE A 30 13.82 7.80 8.68
CA ILE A 30 14.91 7.12 7.98
C ILE A 30 14.93 7.57 6.53
N ARG A 31 16.11 8.02 6.08
CA ARG A 31 16.38 8.36 4.68
C ARG A 31 17.23 7.28 4.01
N LYS A 32 16.73 6.72 2.90
CA LYS A 32 17.46 5.77 2.06
C LYS A 32 17.70 6.33 0.66
N ARG A 33 18.93 6.24 0.15
CA ARG A 33 19.21 6.53 -1.27
C ARG A 33 18.88 5.30 -2.11
N ARG A 34 18.16 5.50 -3.21
CA ARG A 34 17.90 4.49 -4.24
C ARG A 34 18.48 4.98 -5.56
N HIS A 35 18.95 4.03 -6.35
CA HIS A 35 19.46 4.27 -7.69
C HIS A 35 18.55 3.56 -8.69
N THR A 36 18.07 4.32 -9.68
CA THR A 36 17.64 3.74 -10.96
C THR A 36 18.75 3.91 -11.97
N ARG A 37 18.68 3.18 -13.10
CA ARG A 37 19.66 3.28 -14.20
C ARG A 37 19.97 4.70 -14.65
N ARG A 38 19.08 5.68 -14.42
CA ARG A 38 19.22 7.06 -14.90
C ARG A 38 19.44 8.11 -13.80
N ARG A 39 18.99 7.87 -12.56
CA ARG A 39 19.07 8.87 -11.48
C ARG A 39 19.13 8.25 -10.09
N SER A 40 19.82 8.93 -9.19
CA SER A 40 19.72 8.69 -7.75
C SER A 40 18.57 9.52 -7.17
N TYR A 41 17.82 8.95 -6.24
CA TYR A 41 16.80 9.68 -5.49
C TYR A 41 16.75 9.22 -4.04
N SER A 42 16.31 10.09 -3.15
CA SER A 42 16.10 9.76 -1.73
C SER A 42 14.65 9.37 -1.49
N VAL A 43 14.47 8.31 -0.72
CA VAL A 43 13.18 7.91 -0.18
C VAL A 43 13.23 7.93 1.35
N TYR A 44 12.08 8.13 1.97
CA TYR A 44 11.91 8.43 3.37
C TYR A 44 10.84 7.52 3.94
N THR A 45 11.03 7.04 5.16
CA THR A 45 10.00 6.33 5.94
C THR A 45 9.98 6.91 7.35
N ALA A 46 8.82 6.86 7.99
CA ALA A 46 8.64 7.33 9.36
C ALA A 46 8.90 6.17 10.32
N VAL A 47 9.76 6.40 11.30
CA VAL A 47 9.88 5.52 12.46
C VAL A 47 8.87 6.00 13.49
N VAL A 48 7.99 5.10 13.92
CA VAL A 48 6.91 5.41 14.86
C VAL A 48 7.08 4.63 16.14
N GLU A 49 6.76 5.27 17.26
CA GLU A 49 6.59 4.62 18.55
C GLU A 49 5.10 4.51 18.89
N PHE A 50 4.69 3.37 19.43
CA PHE A 50 3.34 3.15 19.93
C PHE A 50 3.29 2.03 20.96
N THR A 51 2.23 2.03 21.77
CA THR A 51 1.98 1.00 22.78
C THR A 51 0.68 0.26 22.44
N VAL A 52 0.75 -1.07 22.40
CA VAL A 52 -0.41 -1.95 22.19
C VAL A 52 -0.31 -3.13 23.14
N ASN A 53 -1.39 -3.46 23.85
CA ASN A 53 -1.45 -4.60 24.79
C ASN A 53 -0.23 -4.67 25.75
N ASN A 54 0.12 -3.53 26.35
CA ASN A 54 1.29 -3.35 27.24
C ASN A 54 2.66 -3.62 26.60
N GLN A 55 2.73 -3.81 25.28
CA GLN A 55 3.98 -3.91 24.55
C GLN A 55 4.29 -2.58 23.87
N TYR A 56 5.53 -2.16 24.04
CA TYR A 56 6.08 -0.97 23.39
C TYR A 56 6.75 -1.38 22.07
N VAL A 57 6.36 -0.72 20.98
CA VAL A 57 6.85 -1.01 19.63
C VAL A 57 7.43 0.25 19.03
N VAL A 58 8.63 0.13 18.48
CA VAL A 58 9.30 1.17 17.69
C VAL A 58 9.79 0.55 16.39
N GLY A 59 9.48 1.18 15.26
CA GLY A 59 9.97 0.73 13.97
C GLY A 59 9.43 1.54 12.80
N ASP A 60 9.79 1.15 11.58
CA ASP A 60 9.20 1.65 10.34
C ASP A 60 8.22 0.63 9.73
N ASP A 61 7.28 1.11 8.91
CA ASP A 61 6.34 0.24 8.19
C ASP A 61 6.93 -0.40 6.92
N GLY A 62 8.21 -0.15 6.63
CA GLY A 62 8.89 -0.59 5.43
C GLY A 62 8.41 0.08 4.14
N ILE A 63 7.51 1.07 4.22
CA ILE A 63 7.02 1.82 3.07
C ILE A 63 7.83 3.11 2.94
N TYR A 64 8.50 3.24 1.80
CA TYR A 64 9.41 4.34 1.52
C TYR A 64 8.84 5.26 0.46
N ASP A 65 8.57 6.51 0.83
CA ASP A 65 8.04 7.53 -0.06
C ASP A 65 9.11 8.54 -0.50
N LYS A 66 8.94 9.13 -1.68
CA LYS A 66 9.80 10.24 -2.13
C LYS A 66 9.52 11.46 -1.24
N LYS A 67 10.53 12.34 -1.05
CA LYS A 67 10.41 13.56 -0.24
C LYS A 67 9.14 14.37 -0.51
N VAL A 68 8.75 14.52 -1.78
CA VAL A 68 7.57 15.29 -2.22
C VAL A 68 6.24 14.68 -1.73
N HIS A 69 6.21 13.37 -1.46
CA HIS A 69 5.02 12.65 -1.04
C HIS A 69 5.05 12.23 0.43
N PHE A 70 6.18 12.42 1.13
CA PHE A 70 6.33 12.06 2.54
C PHE A 70 5.75 13.19 3.40
N PRO A 71 4.60 12.99 4.07
CA PRO A 71 3.85 14.07 4.68
C PRO A 71 4.14 14.26 6.18
N HIS A 72 5.05 13.47 6.76
CA HIS A 72 5.25 13.39 8.20
C HIS A 72 6.49 14.16 8.67
N LYS A 73 6.45 14.61 9.92
CA LYS A 73 7.54 15.21 10.68
C LYS A 73 7.71 14.48 12.01
N ILE A 74 8.90 14.60 12.59
CA ILE A 74 9.16 14.11 13.95
C ILE A 74 8.23 14.83 14.92
N GLY A 75 7.58 14.07 15.80
CA GLY A 75 6.54 14.53 16.73
C GLY A 75 5.12 14.43 16.19
N ASP A 76 4.92 14.12 14.90
CA ASP A 76 3.57 13.99 14.35
C ASP A 76 2.84 12.78 14.95
N LYS A 77 1.58 12.98 15.34
CA LYS A 77 0.70 11.89 15.76
C LYS A 77 0.09 11.23 14.52
N VAL A 78 0.27 9.91 14.40
CA VAL A 78 -0.17 9.13 13.25
C VAL A 78 -1.04 7.96 13.66
N ASN A 79 -1.92 7.53 12.76
CA ASN A 79 -2.71 6.32 12.95
C ASN A 79 -1.93 5.12 12.43
N ILE A 80 -1.93 4.03 13.18
CA ILE A 80 -1.18 2.81 12.89
C ILE A 80 -2.15 1.65 12.80
N LEU A 81 -2.15 0.96 11.66
CA LEU A 81 -2.82 -0.33 11.48
C LEU A 81 -1.82 -1.43 11.79
N TYR A 82 -2.09 -2.31 12.76
CA TYR A 82 -1.13 -3.34 13.16
C TYR A 82 -1.74 -4.74 13.11
N ASP A 83 -0.91 -5.76 12.88
CA ASP A 83 -1.33 -7.16 12.96
C ASP A 83 -1.44 -7.57 14.44
N PRO A 84 -2.62 -7.96 14.96
CA PRO A 84 -2.76 -8.33 16.36
C PRO A 84 -2.03 -9.64 16.71
N ALA A 85 -1.65 -10.45 15.71
CA ALA A 85 -0.82 -11.63 15.92
C ALA A 85 0.70 -11.32 15.89
N ASN A 86 1.10 -10.16 15.36
CA ASN A 86 2.50 -9.73 15.31
C ASN A 86 2.59 -8.20 15.26
N TYR A 87 2.81 -7.57 16.41
CA TYR A 87 2.82 -6.10 16.51
C TYR A 87 3.99 -5.42 15.80
N GLN A 88 5.05 -6.15 15.42
CA GLN A 88 6.12 -5.61 14.58
C GLN A 88 5.66 -5.40 13.13
N LYS A 89 4.56 -6.03 12.72
CA LYS A 89 3.98 -5.85 11.39
C LYS A 89 2.85 -4.84 11.44
N PHE A 90 3.15 -3.62 11.01
CA PHE A 90 2.19 -2.52 11.01
C PHE A 90 2.34 -1.61 9.78
N TYR A 91 1.38 -0.73 9.59
CA TYR A 91 1.32 0.26 8.52
C TYR A 91 0.95 1.63 9.08
N VAL A 92 1.68 2.66 8.67
CA VAL A 92 1.33 4.04 9.00
C VAL A 92 0.25 4.51 8.03
N VAL A 93 -0.95 4.78 8.55
CA VAL A 93 -2.11 5.13 7.74
C VAL A 93 -1.98 6.55 7.21
N ASN A 94 -1.48 6.65 5.97
CA ASN A 94 -1.40 7.92 5.27
C ASN A 94 -2.73 8.25 4.57
N LYS A 95 -3.45 9.27 5.04
CA LYS A 95 -4.69 9.75 4.37
C LYS A 95 -4.46 10.08 2.89
N ARG A 96 -3.23 10.50 2.51
CA ARG A 96 -2.86 10.84 1.11
C ARG A 96 -2.43 9.64 0.25
N SER A 97 -2.13 8.47 0.83
CA SER A 97 -1.57 7.31 0.09
C SER A 97 -2.62 6.26 -0.31
N LYS A 98 -3.92 6.53 -0.09
CA LYS A 98 -5.00 5.64 -0.57
C LYS A 98 -5.03 5.45 -2.09
N SER A 99 -4.43 6.35 -2.89
CA SER A 99 -4.60 6.35 -4.34
C SER A 99 -3.65 5.42 -5.11
N ARG A 100 -2.45 5.11 -4.58
CA ARG A 100 -1.41 4.45 -5.40
C ARG A 100 -1.62 2.96 -5.63
N VAL A 101 -2.19 2.24 -4.68
CA VAL A 101 -2.40 0.78 -4.79
C VAL A 101 -3.45 0.45 -5.87
N TYR A 102 -4.42 1.33 -6.10
CA TYR A 102 -5.59 1.01 -6.93
C TYR A 102 -5.48 1.41 -8.40
N SER A 103 -4.56 2.32 -8.76
CA SER A 103 -4.43 2.78 -10.15
C SER A 103 -3.97 1.66 -11.09
N MET A 104 -3.00 0.85 -10.66
CA MET A 104 -2.43 -0.22 -11.48
C MET A 104 -3.42 -1.39 -11.69
N GLU A 105 -4.15 -1.75 -10.63
CA GLU A 105 -5.18 -2.81 -10.68
C GLU A 105 -6.35 -2.42 -11.60
N LEU A 106 -6.78 -1.15 -11.56
CA LEU A 106 -7.87 -0.64 -12.39
C LEU A 106 -7.48 -0.59 -13.88
N THR A 107 -6.22 -0.22 -14.19
CA THR A 107 -5.72 -0.28 -15.57
C THR A 107 -5.67 -1.70 -16.14
N VAL A 108 -5.28 -2.71 -15.35
CA VAL A 108 -5.23 -4.10 -15.81
C VAL A 108 -6.64 -4.64 -16.08
N LEU A 109 -7.60 -4.30 -15.22
CA LEU A 109 -9.00 -4.72 -15.36
C LEU A 109 -9.65 -4.06 -16.58
N ALA A 110 -9.40 -2.77 -16.81
CA ALA A 110 -9.86 -2.05 -18.00
C ALA A 110 -9.26 -2.63 -19.29
N LEU A 111 -7.97 -2.98 -19.31
CA LEU A 111 -7.32 -3.59 -20.47
C LEU A 111 -7.93 -4.96 -20.81
N GLY A 112 -8.17 -5.78 -19.78
CA GLY A 112 -8.81 -7.09 -19.96
C GLY A 112 -10.22 -6.99 -20.51
N PHE A 113 -11.00 -6.01 -20.04
CA PHE A 113 -12.34 -5.74 -20.58
C PHE A 113 -12.30 -5.30 -22.04
N LEU A 114 -11.36 -4.41 -22.42
CA LEU A 114 -11.18 -3.96 -23.81
C LEU A 114 -10.89 -5.12 -24.77
N ILE A 115 -10.00 -6.04 -24.39
CA ILE A 115 -9.67 -7.23 -25.19
C ILE A 115 -10.91 -8.11 -25.37
N PHE A 116 -11.71 -8.28 -24.31
CA PHE A 116 -12.93 -9.09 -24.37
C PHE A 116 -13.97 -8.48 -25.33
N VAL A 117 -14.17 -7.16 -25.27
CA VAL A 117 -15.09 -6.45 -26.18
C VAL A 117 -14.63 -6.55 -27.63
N ILE A 118 -13.35 -6.35 -27.91
CA ILE A 118 -12.79 -6.48 -29.26
C ILE A 118 -12.94 -7.92 -29.78
N GLY A 119 -12.68 -8.92 -28.94
CA GLY A 119 -12.90 -10.32 -29.29
C GLY A 119 -14.36 -10.62 -29.62
N PHE A 120 -15.30 -10.10 -28.83
CA PHE A 120 -16.73 -10.31 -29.02
C PHE A 120 -17.27 -9.66 -30.31
N ILE A 121 -16.83 -8.43 -30.62
CA ILE A 121 -17.21 -7.73 -31.85
C ILE A 121 -16.71 -8.48 -33.08
N ASN A 122 -15.45 -8.94 -33.09
CA ASN A 122 -14.93 -9.74 -34.20
C ASN A 122 -15.70 -11.05 -34.38
N LEU A 123 -16.11 -11.70 -33.29
CA LEU A 123 -16.86 -12.95 -33.35
C LEU A 123 -18.28 -12.76 -33.89
N LEU A 124 -18.91 -11.61 -33.61
CA LEU A 124 -20.19 -11.22 -34.19
C LEU A 124 -20.05 -10.83 -35.68
N ALA A 125 -18.98 -10.12 -36.05
CA ALA A 125 -18.72 -9.72 -37.42
C ALA A 125 -18.42 -10.91 -38.35
N ILE A 126 -17.87 -12.01 -37.84
CA ILE A 126 -17.64 -13.26 -38.60
C ILE A 126 -18.95 -14.07 -38.78
N LYS A 127 -19.94 -13.85 -37.92
CA LYS A 127 -21.24 -14.55 -37.96
C LYS A 127 -22.32 -13.82 -38.77
N LEU A 128 -22.07 -12.58 -39.19
CA LEU A 128 -22.94 -11.79 -40.07
C LEU A 128 -22.44 -11.88 -41.52
#